data_AF-A0A914QNX8-F1
#
_entry.id   AF-A0A914QNX8-F1
#
_cell.length_a   1.000
_cell.length_b   1.000
_cell.length_c   1.000
_cell.angle_alpha   90.00
_cell.angle_beta   90.00
_cell.angle_gamma   90.00
#
_symmetry.space_group_name_H-M   'P 1'
#
loop_
_entity.id
_entity.type
_entity.pdbx_description
1 polymer ?
#
loop_
_entity_poly.entity_id
_entity_poly.type
_entity_poly.pdbx_seq_one_letter_code
_entity_poly.pdbx_strand_id
1 'polypeptide(L)'
;MLNDTKYIDGNPKDIRKQVIILTAAAYDDIGFKGAYETAQTLKNDGIKIFTINYRSKAGVYVPNFDPLASEGYAYRNDEDGLDKLLPLGLTQGMDLLL
;
A
#
# COMPACT_ATOMS: atom_id res chain seq x y z
N MET A 1 -2.86 -23.08 15.90
CA MET A 1 -3.08 -22.87 14.46
C MET A 1 -4.55 -22.52 14.27
N LEU A 2 -4.87 -21.28 13.95
CA LEU A 2 -6.25 -20.86 13.65
C LEU A 2 -6.53 -21.23 12.19
N ASN A 3 -7.41 -22.20 11.95
CA ASN A 3 -7.89 -22.59 10.62
C ASN A 3 -9.31 -22.05 10.44
N ASP A 4 -9.44 -20.74 10.28
CA ASP A 4 -10.73 -20.07 10.10
C ASP A 4 -11.06 -19.90 8.61
N THR A 5 -11.12 -21.01 7.88
CA THR A 5 -11.61 -20.99 6.50
C THR A 5 -13.12 -20.82 6.51
N LYS A 6 -13.63 -19.61 6.21
CA LYS A 6 -15.05 -19.39 5.96
C LYS A 6 -15.37 -19.70 4.49
N TYR A 7 -16.46 -20.40 4.27
CA TYR A 7 -16.97 -20.69 2.93
C TYR A 7 -18.01 -19.65 2.54
N ILE A 8 -17.91 -19.10 1.32
CA ILE A 8 -18.95 -18.27 0.69
C ILE A 8 -19.25 -18.94 -0.66
N ASP A 9 -20.52 -19.22 -0.94
CA ASP A 9 -20.97 -19.91 -2.16
C ASP A 9 -20.25 -21.25 -2.42
N GLY A 10 -19.98 -22.01 -1.36
CA GLY A 10 -19.32 -23.33 -1.44
C GLY A 10 -17.81 -23.28 -1.70
N ASN A 11 -17.23 -22.09 -1.90
CA ASN A 11 -15.80 -21.93 -2.12
C ASN A 11 -15.09 -21.50 -0.82
N PRO A 12 -13.98 -22.16 -0.44
CA PRO A 12 -13.17 -21.73 0.70
C PRO A 12 -12.62 -20.33 0.40
N LYS A 13 -13.09 -19.33 1.14
CA LYS A 13 -12.55 -17.97 1.05
C LYS A 13 -11.57 -17.79 2.20
N ASP A 14 -10.30 -17.58 1.86
CA ASP A 14 -9.32 -17.17 2.84
C ASP A 14 -9.63 -15.73 3.28
N ILE A 15 -10.32 -15.61 4.41
CA ILE A 15 -10.71 -14.34 5.02
C ILE A 15 -9.53 -13.61 5.69
N ARG A 16 -8.31 -14.17 5.62
CA ARG A 16 -7.10 -13.59 6.24
C ARG A 16 -6.27 -12.73 5.30
N LYS A 17 -6.79 -12.34 4.14
CA LYS A 17 -6.11 -11.37 3.27
C LYS A 17 -6.19 -9.98 3.89
N GLN A 18 -5.24 -9.69 4.78
CA GLN A 18 -5.05 -8.35 5.34
C GLN A 18 -4.31 -7.48 4.34
N VAL A 19 -4.78 -6.24 4.22
CA VAL A 19 -4.24 -5.23 3.32
C VAL A 19 -3.87 -4.00 4.14
N ILE A 20 -2.68 -3.48 3.92
CA ILE A 20 -2.21 -2.20 4.48
C ILE A 20 -2.04 -1.22 3.32
N ILE A 21 -2.60 -0.02 3.46
CA ILE A 21 -2.43 1.08 2.51
C ILE A 21 -1.59 2.15 3.21
N LEU A 22 -0.40 2.42 2.68
CA LEU A 22 0.50 3.46 3.18
C LEU A 22 0.47 4.64 2.21
N THR A 23 0.16 5.83 2.73
CA THR A 23 0.20 7.09 1.97
C THR A 23 1.20 8.02 2.62
N ALA A 24 2.07 8.64 1.84
CA ALA A 24 3.01 9.64 2.36
C ALA A 24 3.21 10.78 1.37
N ALA A 25 3.06 12.02 1.85
CA ALA A 25 3.41 13.25 1.12
C ALA A 25 4.68 13.92 1.68
N ALA A 26 5.11 13.47 2.87
CA ALA A 26 6.35 13.83 3.53
C ALA A 26 6.72 12.67 4.46
N TYR A 27 7.98 12.28 4.46
CA TYR A 27 8.50 11.20 5.30
C TYR A 27 9.93 11.55 5.67
N ASP A 28 10.26 11.36 6.94
CA ASP A 28 11.61 11.51 7.45
C ASP A 28 12.36 10.18 7.29
N ASP A 29 13.45 10.19 6.52
CA ASP A 29 14.27 9.02 6.19
C ASP A 29 14.94 8.39 7.44
N ILE A 30 14.95 9.09 8.58
CA ILE A 30 15.43 8.58 9.88
C ILE A 30 14.69 7.32 10.31
N GLY A 31 13.43 7.11 9.87
CA GLY A 31 12.60 5.95 10.21
C GLY A 31 12.67 4.77 9.22
N PHE A 32 13.36 4.91 8.09
CA PHE A 32 13.16 4.02 6.95
C PHE A 32 13.57 2.56 7.23
N LYS A 33 14.73 2.34 7.87
CA LYS A 33 15.23 0.98 8.13
C LYS A 33 14.24 0.14 8.94
N GLY A 34 13.67 0.70 10.00
CA GLY A 34 12.68 0.00 10.84
C GLY A 34 11.36 -0.24 10.10
N ALA A 35 10.92 0.73 9.30
CA ALA A 35 9.73 0.58 8.46
C ALA A 35 9.92 -0.53 7.41
N TYR A 36 11.10 -0.61 6.80
CA TYR A 36 11.42 -1.64 5.81
C TYR A 36 11.45 -3.04 6.44
N GLU A 37 12.16 -3.24 7.55
CA GLU A 37 12.20 -4.52 8.27
C GLU A 37 10.79 -4.99 8.70
N THR A 38 9.97 -4.04 9.16
CA THR A 38 8.56 -4.31 9.50
C THR A 38 7.76 -4.71 8.26
N ALA A 39 7.89 -3.97 7.16
CA ALA A 39 7.21 -4.28 5.91
C ALA A 39 7.59 -5.66 5.36
N GLN A 40 8.86 -6.06 5.47
CA GLN A 40 9.31 -7.40 5.08
C GLN A 40 8.64 -8.50 5.92
N THR A 41 8.60 -8.31 7.24
CA THR A 41 7.92 -9.26 8.15
C THR A 41 6.43 -9.41 7.78
N LEU A 42 5.72 -8.30 7.61
CA LEU A 42 4.30 -8.31 7.25
C LEU A 42 4.06 -8.99 5.89
N LYS A 43 4.92 -8.73 4.89
CA LYS A 43 4.84 -9.39 3.58
C LYS A 43 5.06 -10.90 3.69
N ASN A 44 5.99 -11.34 4.53
CA ASN A 44 6.25 -12.76 4.78
C ASN A 44 5.07 -13.45 5.48
N ASP A 45 4.31 -12.72 6.31
CA ASP A 45 3.08 -13.19 6.95
C ASP A 45 1.87 -13.21 5.99
N GLY A 46 2.07 -12.90 4.71
CA GLY A 46 1.04 -12.94 3.67
C GLY A 46 0.20 -11.67 3.56
N ILE A 47 0.57 -10.61 4.29
CA ILE A 47 -0.11 -9.30 4.26
C ILE A 47 0.32 -8.57 2.98
N LYS A 48 -0.65 -8.04 2.24
CA LYS A 48 -0.38 -7.21 1.06
C LYS A 48 -0.26 -5.75 1.46
N ILE A 49 0.85 -5.13 1.09
CA ILE A 49 1.12 -3.70 1.34
C ILE A 49 1.02 -2.94 0.02
N PHE A 50 0.17 -1.93 0.00
CA PHE A 50 0.00 -0.98 -1.08
C PHE A 50 0.63 0.34 -0.64
N THR A 51 1.45 0.95 -1.48
CA THR A 51 2.00 2.28 -1.20
C THR A 51 1.48 3.28 -2.23
N ILE A 52 1.11 4.48 -1.78
CA ILE A 52 0.79 5.61 -2.65
C ILE A 52 1.68 6.77 -2.23
N ASN A 53 2.72 7.03 -3.04
CA ASN A 53 3.68 8.09 -2.82
C ASN A 53 3.12 9.40 -3.37
N TYR A 54 2.79 10.33 -2.49
CA TYR A 54 2.31 11.64 -2.86
C TYR A 54 3.48 12.59 -3.08
N ARG A 55 3.43 13.34 -4.17
CA ARG A 55 4.36 14.41 -4.46
C ARG A 55 4.18 15.50 -3.40
N SER A 56 5.27 15.81 -2.69
CA SER A 56 5.31 16.88 -1.71
C SER A 56 5.04 18.24 -2.38
N LYS A 57 4.77 19.28 -1.57
CA LYS A 57 4.65 20.67 -2.06
C LYS A 57 5.92 21.17 -2.78
N ALA A 58 7.08 20.58 -2.51
CA ALA A 58 8.34 20.87 -3.20
C ALA A 58 8.50 20.12 -4.53
N GLY A 59 7.51 19.33 -4.95
CA GLY A 59 7.53 18.57 -6.19
C GLY A 59 8.27 17.22 -6.11
N VAL A 60 8.67 16.79 -4.92
CA VAL A 60 9.50 15.60 -4.69
C VAL A 60 8.69 14.49 -4.01
N TYR A 61 8.87 13.25 -4.47
CA TYR A 61 8.30 12.05 -3.82
C TYR A 61 9.14 11.61 -2.63
N VAL A 62 8.51 10.90 -1.69
CA VAL A 62 9.24 10.30 -0.57
C VAL A 62 10.26 9.29 -1.10
N PRO A 63 11.56 9.47 -0.81
CA PRO A 63 12.56 8.48 -1.18
C PRO A 63 12.32 7.18 -0.43
N ASN A 64 12.68 6.05 -1.05
CA ASN A 64 12.60 4.73 -0.43
C ASN A 64 11.18 4.26 -0.03
N PHE A 65 10.10 4.95 -0.42
CA PHE A 65 8.74 4.52 -0.07
C PHE A 65 8.28 3.26 -0.83
N ASP A 66 8.61 3.18 -2.12
CA ASP A 66 8.17 2.09 -3.01
C ASP A 66 8.60 0.69 -2.52
N PRO A 67 9.82 0.46 -2.00
CA PRO A 67 10.24 -0.81 -1.39
C PRO A 67 9.36 -1.35 -0.24
N LEU A 68 8.56 -0.50 0.41
CA LEU A 68 7.64 -0.95 1.47
C LEU A 68 6.46 -1.74 0.89
N ALA A 69 6.11 -1.51 -0.38
CA ALA A 69 5.01 -2.21 -1.02
C ALA A 69 5.31 -3.70 -1.21
N SER A 70 4.23 -4.46 -1.39
CA SER A 70 4.27 -5.75 -2.05
C SER A 70 4.55 -5.57 -3.54
N GLU A 71 5.14 -6.59 -4.16
CA GLU A 71 5.42 -6.59 -5.60
C GLU A 71 4.17 -6.25 -6.43
N GLY A 72 4.28 -5.25 -7.31
CA GLY A 72 3.19 -4.77 -8.16
C GLY A 72 2.22 -3.77 -7.50
N TYR A 73 2.43 -3.40 -6.23
CA TYR A 73 1.50 -2.56 -5.46
C TYR A 73 2.11 -1.22 -4.99
N ALA A 74 3.15 -0.74 -5.67
CA ALA A 74 3.70 0.59 -5.45
C ALA A 74 3.12 1.57 -6.48
N TYR A 75 2.53 2.65 -5.98
CA TYR A 75 1.89 3.69 -6.79
C TYR A 75 2.43 5.06 -6.41
N ARG A 76 2.34 5.99 -7.35
CA ARG A 76 2.64 7.41 -7.16
C ARG A 76 1.42 8.23 -7.58
N ASN A 77 1.25 9.42 -7.04
CA ASN A 77 0.16 10.31 -7.48
C ASN A 77 0.57 11.17 -8.70
N ASP A 78 1.14 10.54 -9.73
CA ASP A 78 1.31 11.13 -11.07
C ASP A 78 0.30 10.56 -12.05
N GLU A 79 0.27 11.09 -13.28
CA GLU A 79 -0.61 10.64 -14.36
C GLU A 79 -0.54 9.10 -14.55
N ASP A 80 0.67 8.54 -14.60
CA ASP A 80 0.90 7.09 -14.74
C ASP A 80 0.39 6.26 -13.55
N GLY A 81 0.48 6.80 -12.34
CA GLY A 81 -0.01 6.14 -11.14
C GLY A 81 -1.53 6.30 -10.95
N LEU A 82 -2.09 7.43 -11.36
CA LEU A 82 -3.53 7.69 -11.32
C LEU A 82 -4.28 6.71 -12.22
N ASP A 83 -3.77 6.43 -13.42
CA ASP A 83 -4.32 5.44 -14.35
C ASP A 83 -4.33 4.02 -13.76
N LYS A 84 -3.41 3.71 -12.86
CA LYS A 84 -3.36 2.43 -12.15
C LYS A 84 -4.25 2.40 -10.90
N LEU A 85 -4.59 3.56 -10.34
CA LEU A 85 -5.47 3.71 -9.18
C LEU A 85 -6.95 3.83 -9.58
N LEU A 86 -7.25 4.32 -10.78
CA LEU A 86 -8.60 4.45 -11.32
C LEU A 86 -9.38 3.12 -11.36
N PRO A 87 -8.81 1.99 -11.84
CA PRO A 87 -9.49 0.68 -11.80
C PRO A 87 -9.75 0.17 -10.38
N LEU A 88 -9.06 0.71 -9.37
CA LEU A 88 -9.21 0.34 -7.97
C LEU A 88 -10.26 1.18 -7.24
N GLY A 89 -10.87 2.17 -7.92
CA GLY A 89 -11.89 3.05 -7.32
C GLY A 89 -11.34 3.99 -6.24
N LEU A 90 -10.01 4.19 -6.17
CA LEU A 90 -9.35 4.94 -5.11
C LEU A 90 -9.28 6.46 -5.36
N THR A 91 -9.79 6.94 -6.50
CA THR A 91 -9.65 8.35 -6.92
C THR A 91 -10.75 9.26 -6.37
N GLN A 92 -11.90 8.73 -5.95
CA GLN A 92 -13.08 9.55 -5.60
C GLN A 92 -13.02 10.22 -4.21
N GLY A 93 -11.92 10.09 -3.47
CA GLY A 93 -11.70 10.73 -2.17
C GLY A 93 -10.40 11.54 -2.06
N MET A 94 -9.62 11.64 -3.14
CA MET A 94 -8.31 12.29 -3.13
C MET A 94 -8.37 13.82 -3.33
N ASP A 95 -9.52 14.36 -3.76
CA ASP A 95 -9.75 15.81 -3.89
C ASP A 95 -9.85 16.53 -2.53
N LEU A 96 -9.96 15.82 -1.41
CA LEU A 96 -10.12 16.38 -0.05
C LEU A 96 -8.82 16.59 0.72
N LEU A 97 -7.66 16.31 0.11
CA LEU A 97 -6.34 16.37 0.77
C LEU A 97 -5.39 17.44 0.21
N LEU A 98 -5.88 18.33 -0.67
CA LEU A 98 -5.13 19.49 -1.19
C LEU A 98 -5.54 20.80 -0.52
#